data_AF-A0A3N5XVU6-F1
#
_entry.id   AF-A0A3N5XVU6-F1
#
_cell.length_a   1.000
_cell.length_b   1.000
_cell.length_c   1.000
_cell.angle_alpha   90.00
_cell.angle_beta   90.00
_cell.angle_gamma   90.00
#
_symmetry.space_group_name_H-M   'P 1'
#
loop_
_entity.id
_entity.type
_entity.pdbx_description
1 polymer ?
#
loop_
_entity_poly.entity_id
_entity_poly.type
_entity_poly.pdbx_seq_one_letter_code
_entity_poly.pdbx_strand_id
1 'polypeptide(L)'
;MHRANSNAPAGRTPDTAGAAPAEAPVDFIRAIVSEDLRTGKHDRVATRFPPEPNGYLHIGHAKSICLNFGIAQEFGGTCNLRFDDTNPTKEDVEYVDSIIDTVHWLGFDWADRLYYASDYFEQIYEYTLGLIQEGKAYVDDLSAEEIREHRGSLKEPGRESPWRNRTVEENLDLFVRMRKGEFGDGERVLRAKIDMASPNLNLRDPVIYRIRHASHHRTGDAWCIYPMYDYTHAISDAIEHITHSLCTLEFE
;
A
#
# COMPACT_ATOMS: atom_id res chain seq x y z
N MET A 1 6.64 1.60 -89.20
CA MET A 1 6.36 2.17 -87.87
C MET A 1 6.90 1.23 -86.81
N HIS A 2 7.32 1.79 -85.67
CA HIS A 2 7.83 1.17 -84.43
C HIS A 2 9.34 1.07 -84.23
N ARG A 3 9.76 1.90 -83.26
CA ARG A 3 11.06 2.06 -82.61
C ARG A 3 11.17 1.10 -81.42
N ALA A 4 12.42 0.71 -81.16
CA ALA A 4 13.10 0.39 -79.90
C ALA A 4 12.28 -0.01 -78.67
N ASN A 5 12.61 -1.18 -78.11
CA ASN A 5 12.41 -1.50 -76.71
C ASN A 5 13.77 -1.93 -76.12
N SER A 6 14.38 -1.05 -75.33
CA SER A 6 15.58 -1.34 -74.54
C SER A 6 15.26 -0.92 -73.11
N ASN A 7 15.08 -1.89 -72.22
CA ASN A 7 15.10 -1.66 -70.79
C ASN A 7 15.64 -2.91 -70.11
N ALA A 8 16.89 -2.83 -69.67
CA ALA A 8 17.45 -3.70 -68.64
C ALA A 8 17.28 -2.99 -67.29
N PRO A 9 16.98 -3.70 -66.19
CA PRO A 9 17.29 -3.22 -64.87
C PRO A 9 18.51 -3.96 -64.31
N ALA A 10 19.42 -3.15 -63.78
CA ALA A 10 20.62 -3.52 -63.06
C ALA A 10 20.32 -3.85 -61.59
N GLY A 11 21.20 -4.67 -60.99
CA GLY A 11 21.59 -4.58 -59.58
C GLY A 11 20.69 -5.28 -58.56
N ARG A 12 21.08 -6.50 -58.15
CA ARG A 12 20.70 -7.04 -56.84
C ARG A 12 21.57 -6.38 -55.76
N THR A 13 20.96 -5.66 -54.84
CA THR A 13 21.54 -5.36 -53.52
C THR A 13 21.30 -6.54 -52.58
N PRO A 14 22.24 -6.87 -51.68
CA PRO A 14 22.08 -7.98 -50.74
C PRO A 14 21.16 -7.60 -49.58
N ASP A 15 20.37 -8.59 -49.16
CA ASP A 15 19.50 -8.58 -47.98
C ASP A 15 20.19 -7.97 -46.76
N THR A 16 19.66 -6.84 -46.28
CA THR A 16 19.91 -6.40 -44.91
C THR A 16 19.17 -7.34 -43.98
N ALA A 17 19.93 -8.16 -43.27
CA ALA A 17 19.49 -8.98 -42.15
C ALA A 17 18.51 -8.20 -41.26
N GLY A 18 17.40 -8.85 -40.92
CA GLY A 18 16.36 -8.30 -40.08
C GLY A 18 16.96 -7.77 -38.78
N ALA A 19 16.83 -6.47 -38.57
CA ALA A 19 16.97 -5.89 -37.24
C ALA A 19 15.93 -6.59 -36.35
N ALA A 20 16.40 -7.18 -35.25
CA ALA A 20 15.52 -7.61 -34.18
C ALA A 20 14.60 -6.43 -33.82
N PRO A 21 13.30 -6.67 -33.55
CA PRO A 21 12.42 -5.59 -33.13
C PRO A 21 13.06 -4.91 -31.91
N ALA A 22 13.26 -3.60 -31.98
CA ALA A 22 13.69 -2.82 -30.84
C ALA A 22 12.71 -3.11 -29.69
N GLU A 23 13.23 -3.59 -28.56
CA GLU A 23 12.43 -3.80 -27.35
C GLU A 23 11.60 -2.54 -27.11
N ALA A 24 10.27 -2.70 -27.06
CA ALA A 24 9.37 -1.60 -26.76
C ALA A 24 9.86 -0.91 -25.48
N PRO A 25 9.75 0.42 -25.35
CA PRO A 25 10.14 1.10 -24.13
C PRO A 25 9.33 0.52 -22.97
N VAL A 26 10.02 -0.29 -22.18
CA VAL A 26 9.53 -0.93 -20.97
C VAL A 26 9.29 0.23 -20.00
N ASP A 27 8.07 0.40 -19.48
CA ASP A 27 7.84 1.46 -18.50
C ASP A 27 8.79 1.28 -17.30
N PHE A 28 8.99 2.35 -16.54
CA PHE A 28 9.99 2.36 -15.47
C PHE A 28 9.77 1.28 -14.41
N ILE A 29 8.52 0.82 -14.18
CA ILE A 29 8.22 -0.22 -13.18
C ILE A 29 8.76 -1.55 -13.68
N ARG A 30 8.43 -1.93 -14.91
CA ARG A 30 8.92 -3.18 -15.53
C ARG A 30 10.44 -3.17 -15.70
N ALA A 31 11.05 -2.01 -15.94
CA ALA A 31 12.50 -1.86 -15.95
C ALA A 31 13.12 -2.14 -14.57
N ILE A 32 12.53 -1.61 -13.49
CA ILE A 32 12.97 -1.88 -12.11
C ILE A 32 12.82 -3.36 -11.76
N VAL A 33 11.66 -3.96 -12.05
CA VAL A 33 11.41 -5.39 -11.80
C VAL A 33 12.46 -6.26 -12.51
N SER A 34 12.75 -5.96 -13.78
CA SER A 34 13.74 -6.71 -14.56
C SER A 34 15.15 -6.59 -13.96
N GLU A 35 15.54 -5.41 -13.51
CA GLU A 35 16.84 -5.16 -12.89
C GLU A 35 16.96 -5.85 -11.53
N ASP A 36 15.90 -5.83 -10.71
CA ASP A 36 15.87 -6.48 -9.40
C ASP A 36 15.99 -8.00 -9.50
N LEU A 37 15.36 -8.61 -10.52
CA LEU A 37 15.54 -10.03 -10.84
C LEU A 37 16.95 -10.32 -11.38
N ARG A 38 17.47 -9.48 -12.28
CA ARG A 38 18.80 -9.65 -12.90
C ARG A 38 19.92 -9.55 -11.87
N THR A 39 19.80 -8.65 -10.89
CA THR A 39 20.78 -8.45 -9.82
C THR A 39 20.63 -9.45 -8.66
N GLY A 40 19.54 -10.23 -8.64
CA GLY A 40 19.25 -11.17 -7.58
C GLY A 40 18.79 -10.51 -6.28
N LYS A 41 18.33 -9.25 -6.33
CA LYS A 41 17.70 -8.59 -5.17
C LYS A 41 16.41 -9.30 -4.79
N HIS A 42 15.66 -9.77 -5.79
CA HIS A 42 14.51 -10.64 -5.62
C HIS A 42 14.66 -11.89 -6.49
N ASP A 43 14.25 -13.04 -5.96
CA ASP A 43 14.18 -14.32 -6.68
C ASP A 43 12.84 -14.53 -7.39
N ARG A 44 11.83 -13.73 -7.03
CA ARG A 44 10.48 -13.74 -7.58
C ARG A 44 9.83 -12.36 -7.59
N VAL A 45 8.77 -12.22 -8.40
CA VAL A 45 7.89 -11.05 -8.39
C VAL A 45 6.65 -11.35 -7.55
N ALA A 46 6.33 -10.44 -6.64
CA ALA A 46 5.10 -10.46 -5.85
C ALA A 46 4.54 -9.04 -5.78
N THR A 47 3.34 -8.86 -6.33
CA THR A 47 2.56 -7.61 -6.35
C THR A 47 1.23 -7.81 -5.61
N ARG A 48 0.46 -6.72 -5.45
CA ARG A 48 -0.90 -6.79 -4.90
C ARG A 48 -1.78 -5.69 -5.47
N PHE A 49 -3.05 -5.99 -5.63
CA PHE A 49 -4.10 -4.99 -5.79
C PHE A 49 -4.85 -4.85 -4.45
N PRO A 50 -4.67 -3.74 -3.70
CA PRO A 50 -5.22 -3.61 -2.35
C PRO A 50 -6.36 -2.57 -2.23
N PRO A 51 -7.55 -2.78 -2.82
CA PRO A 51 -8.64 -1.81 -2.70
C PRO A 51 -9.24 -1.75 -1.29
N GLU A 52 -9.71 -0.57 -0.88
CA GLU A 52 -10.63 -0.45 0.24
C GLU A 52 -12.04 -0.90 -0.19
N PRO A 53 -12.75 -1.76 0.57
CA PRO A 53 -14.08 -2.23 0.20
C PRO A 53 -15.18 -1.23 0.60
N ASN A 54 -15.06 0.04 0.16
CA ASN A 54 -15.99 1.13 0.52
C ASN A 54 -16.68 1.79 -0.69
N GLY A 55 -16.54 1.19 -1.87
CA GLY A 55 -17.17 1.66 -3.10
C GLY A 55 -16.88 0.75 -4.28
N TYR A 56 -17.65 0.91 -5.36
CA TYR A 56 -17.44 0.16 -6.59
C TYR A 56 -16.20 0.64 -7.34
N LEU A 57 -15.53 -0.30 -8.02
CA LEU A 57 -14.40 0.02 -8.86
C LEU A 57 -14.82 0.79 -10.12
N HIS A 58 -14.20 1.93 -10.37
CA HIS A 58 -14.26 2.63 -11.65
C HIS A 58 -13.05 2.34 -12.56
N ILE A 59 -13.07 2.87 -13.79
CA ILE A 59 -12.01 2.67 -14.81
C ILE A 59 -10.59 3.00 -14.35
N GLY A 60 -10.41 3.95 -13.42
CA GLY A 60 -9.10 4.21 -12.81
C GLY A 60 -8.48 2.97 -12.14
N HIS A 61 -9.29 2.12 -11.50
CA HIS A 61 -8.81 0.88 -10.88
C HIS A 61 -8.40 -0.16 -11.90
N ALA A 62 -9.01 -0.19 -13.10
CA ALA A 62 -8.58 -1.09 -14.16
C ALA A 62 -7.10 -0.88 -14.52
N LYS A 63 -6.59 0.37 -14.46
CA LYS A 63 -5.15 0.63 -14.62
C LYS A 63 -4.32 -0.08 -13.55
N SER A 64 -4.71 0.02 -12.28
CA SER A 64 -3.99 -0.60 -11.16
C SER A 64 -4.06 -2.13 -11.22
N ILE A 65 -5.23 -2.69 -11.55
CA ILE A 65 -5.44 -4.13 -11.73
C ILE A 65 -4.55 -4.65 -12.85
N CYS A 66 -4.67 -4.09 -14.06
CA CYS A 66 -3.87 -4.52 -15.21
C CYS A 66 -2.37 -4.38 -14.96
N LEU A 67 -1.95 -3.36 -14.20
CA LEU A 67 -0.54 -3.18 -13.86
C LEU A 67 -0.05 -4.26 -12.88
N ASN A 68 -0.71 -4.43 -11.73
CA ASN A 68 -0.26 -5.35 -10.69
C ASN A 68 -0.34 -6.81 -11.13
N PHE A 69 -1.49 -7.22 -11.68
CA PHE A 69 -1.67 -8.59 -12.17
C PHE A 69 -0.88 -8.84 -13.46
N GLY A 70 -0.79 -7.86 -14.36
CA GLY A 70 -0.01 -7.97 -15.59
C GLY A 70 1.48 -8.16 -15.31
N ILE A 71 2.07 -7.38 -14.40
CA ILE A 71 3.47 -7.55 -13.98
C ILE A 71 3.68 -8.95 -13.38
N ALA A 72 2.77 -9.43 -12.52
CA ALA A 72 2.91 -10.78 -11.98
C ALA A 72 2.88 -11.84 -13.09
N GLN A 73 1.94 -11.76 -14.05
CA GLN A 73 1.84 -12.72 -15.15
C GLN A 73 3.07 -12.68 -16.08
N GLU A 74 3.52 -11.49 -16.48
CA GLU A 74 4.64 -11.30 -17.39
C GLU A 74 5.96 -11.88 -16.87
N PHE A 75 6.17 -11.78 -15.56
CA PHE A 75 7.40 -12.24 -14.90
C PHE A 75 7.23 -13.59 -14.18
N GLY A 76 6.11 -14.30 -14.38
CA GLY A 76 5.85 -15.59 -13.73
C GLY A 76 5.79 -15.52 -12.20
N GLY A 77 5.39 -14.37 -11.67
CA GLY A 77 5.24 -14.08 -10.24
C GLY A 77 3.82 -14.30 -9.71
N THR A 78 3.52 -13.63 -8.61
CA THR A 78 2.21 -13.69 -7.93
C THR A 78 1.61 -12.29 -7.76
N CYS A 79 0.29 -12.20 -7.79
CA CYS A 79 -0.43 -10.98 -7.43
C CYS A 79 -1.53 -11.33 -6.42
N ASN A 80 -1.50 -10.67 -5.27
CA ASN A 80 -2.54 -10.82 -4.25
C ASN A 80 -3.73 -9.91 -4.57
N LEU A 81 -4.95 -10.38 -4.28
CA LEU A 81 -6.08 -9.48 -4.05
C LEU A 81 -6.20 -9.28 -2.53
N ARG A 82 -6.06 -8.05 -2.07
CA ARG A 82 -6.17 -7.73 -0.65
C ARG A 82 -7.23 -6.67 -0.41
N PHE A 83 -8.14 -6.91 0.51
CA PHE A 83 -9.00 -5.84 0.99
C PHE A 83 -8.28 -5.07 2.10
N ASP A 84 -8.09 -3.77 1.91
CA ASP A 84 -7.57 -2.90 2.97
C ASP A 84 -8.73 -2.45 3.88
N ASP A 85 -9.23 -3.41 4.64
CA ASP A 85 -10.41 -3.29 5.49
C ASP A 85 -10.02 -2.83 6.91
N THR A 86 -9.39 -1.65 7.02
CA THR A 86 -8.94 -1.09 8.30
C THR A 86 -9.95 -0.12 8.92
N ASN A 87 -11.05 0.18 8.23
CA ASN A 87 -12.02 1.19 8.63
C ASN A 87 -13.43 0.60 8.81
N PRO A 88 -13.80 0.23 10.06
CA PRO A 88 -15.03 -0.53 10.34
C PRO A 88 -16.34 0.17 9.97
N THR A 89 -16.32 1.47 9.64
CA THR A 89 -17.54 2.27 9.40
C THR A 89 -17.88 2.50 7.93
N LYS A 90 -17.00 2.13 7.00
CA LYS A 90 -17.18 2.43 5.57
C LYS A 90 -17.29 1.19 4.68
N GLU A 91 -17.18 0.00 5.27
CA GLU A 91 -16.93 -1.23 4.54
C GLU A 91 -18.20 -2.08 4.48
N ASP A 92 -18.49 -2.60 3.29
CA ASP A 92 -19.66 -3.45 3.04
C ASP A 92 -19.24 -4.71 2.27
N VAL A 93 -19.87 -5.84 2.61
CA VAL A 93 -19.70 -7.12 1.90
C VAL A 93 -20.12 -6.98 0.44
N GLU A 94 -21.09 -6.12 0.13
CA GLU A 94 -21.48 -5.83 -1.26
C GLU A 94 -20.30 -5.33 -2.11
N TYR A 95 -19.45 -4.45 -1.55
CA TYR A 95 -18.30 -3.94 -2.28
C TYR A 95 -17.21 -4.99 -2.45
N VAL A 96 -17.02 -5.86 -1.45
CA VAL A 96 -16.11 -7.02 -1.54
C VAL A 96 -16.50 -7.90 -2.72
N ASP A 97 -17.77 -8.29 -2.80
CA ASP A 97 -18.28 -9.17 -3.86
C ASP A 97 -18.13 -8.51 -5.24
N SER A 98 -18.50 -7.24 -5.36
CA SER A 98 -18.38 -6.51 -6.64
C SER A 98 -16.93 -6.32 -7.10
N ILE A 99 -15.99 -6.11 -6.17
CA ILE A 99 -14.56 -6.01 -6.48
C ILE A 99 -14.03 -7.33 -7.03
N ILE A 100 -14.35 -8.45 -6.38
CA ILE A 100 -14.00 -9.82 -6.81
C ILE A 100 -14.51 -10.06 -8.22
N ASP A 101 -15.80 -9.82 -8.45
CA ASP A 101 -16.44 -10.00 -9.76
C ASP A 101 -15.78 -9.14 -10.85
N THR A 102 -15.41 -7.89 -10.52
CA THR A 102 -14.78 -6.98 -11.48
C THR A 102 -13.38 -7.44 -11.87
N VAL A 103 -12.57 -7.89 -10.91
CA VAL A 103 -11.22 -8.40 -11.19
C VAL A 103 -11.28 -9.66 -12.05
N HIS A 104 -12.19 -10.58 -11.76
CA HIS A 104 -12.45 -11.76 -12.60
C HIS A 104 -12.99 -11.39 -13.98
N TRP A 105 -13.90 -10.43 -14.07
CA TRP A 105 -14.46 -9.95 -15.34
C TRP A 105 -13.39 -9.33 -16.25
N LEU A 106 -12.38 -8.66 -15.67
CA LEU A 106 -11.21 -8.16 -16.39
C LEU A 106 -10.24 -9.28 -16.83
N GLY A 107 -10.49 -10.53 -16.45
CA GLY A 107 -9.71 -11.70 -16.85
C GLY A 107 -8.51 -12.02 -15.95
N PHE A 108 -8.47 -11.44 -14.75
CA PHE A 108 -7.41 -11.70 -13.77
C PHE A 108 -7.89 -12.63 -12.65
N ASP A 109 -6.95 -13.31 -12.03
CA ASP A 109 -7.18 -14.29 -10.98
C ASP A 109 -6.03 -14.22 -9.96
N TRP A 110 -6.35 -14.30 -8.68
CA TRP A 110 -5.38 -14.29 -7.57
C TRP A 110 -5.16 -15.69 -6.99
N ALA A 111 -5.70 -16.75 -7.62
CA ALA A 111 -5.69 -18.12 -7.12
C ALA A 111 -6.21 -18.20 -5.67
N ASP A 112 -5.40 -18.74 -4.76
CA ASP A 112 -5.70 -18.86 -3.33
C ASP A 112 -5.25 -17.63 -2.50
N ARG A 113 -4.85 -16.53 -3.16
CA ARG A 113 -4.17 -15.37 -2.56
C ARG A 113 -5.13 -14.20 -2.31
N LEU A 114 -6.28 -14.51 -1.73
CA LEU A 114 -7.25 -13.54 -1.24
C LEU A 114 -6.96 -13.21 0.23
N TYR A 115 -6.71 -11.94 0.53
CA TYR A 115 -6.36 -11.48 1.86
C TYR A 115 -7.23 -10.33 2.34
N TYR A 116 -7.28 -10.15 3.65
CA TYR A 116 -7.91 -9.02 4.33
C TYR A 116 -6.90 -8.44 5.31
N ALA A 117 -6.71 -7.12 5.31
CA ALA A 117 -5.84 -6.46 6.27
C ALA A 117 -6.28 -6.73 7.73
N SER A 118 -7.58 -6.91 7.94
CA SER A 118 -8.14 -7.27 9.24
C SER A 118 -7.71 -8.64 9.77
N ASP A 119 -7.31 -9.57 8.90
CA ASP A 119 -6.74 -10.86 9.31
C ASP A 119 -5.36 -10.65 10.01
N TYR A 120 -4.73 -9.48 9.84
CA TYR A 120 -3.44 -9.14 10.41
C TYR A 120 -3.51 -8.27 11.67
N PHE A 121 -4.70 -7.87 12.14
CA PHE A 121 -4.81 -6.94 13.28
C PHE A 121 -4.05 -7.39 14.53
N GLU A 122 -4.09 -8.68 14.87
CA GLU A 122 -3.34 -9.19 16.01
C GLU A 122 -1.82 -9.03 15.81
N GLN A 123 -1.32 -9.42 14.63
CA GLN A 123 0.10 -9.35 14.31
C GLN A 123 0.59 -7.89 14.25
N ILE A 124 -0.22 -6.98 13.68
CA ILE A 124 0.07 -5.54 13.67
C ILE A 124 0.11 -5.00 15.11
N TYR A 125 -0.83 -5.41 15.96
CA TYR A 125 -0.84 -5.04 17.38
C TYR A 125 0.42 -5.54 18.12
N GLU A 126 0.84 -6.78 17.89
CA GLU A 126 2.08 -7.33 18.46
C GLU A 126 3.33 -6.55 18.02
N TYR A 127 3.45 -6.22 16.73
CA TYR A 127 4.54 -5.36 16.25
C TYR A 127 4.49 -3.96 16.88
N THR A 128 3.29 -3.46 17.14
CA THR A 128 3.10 -2.15 17.78
C THR A 128 3.58 -2.17 19.22
N LEU A 129 3.34 -3.25 19.97
CA LEU A 129 3.89 -3.43 21.31
C LEU A 129 5.43 -3.41 21.28
N GLY A 130 6.05 -4.07 20.29
CA GLY A 130 7.50 -4.01 20.08
C GLY A 130 8.00 -2.60 19.78
N LEU A 131 7.27 -1.84 18.94
CA LEU A 131 7.61 -0.45 18.63
C LEU A 131 7.56 0.45 19.87
N ILE A 132 6.60 0.25 20.76
CA ILE A 132 6.51 0.96 22.05
C ILE A 132 7.68 0.55 22.96
N GLN A 133 8.01 -0.74 23.04
CA GLN A 133 9.14 -1.24 23.84
C GLN A 133 10.49 -0.65 23.41
N GLU A 134 10.67 -0.41 22.12
CA GLU A 134 11.84 0.26 21.56
C GLU A 134 11.81 1.80 21.73
N GLY A 135 10.77 2.35 22.37
CA GLY A 135 10.59 3.79 22.57
C GLY A 135 10.23 4.57 21.30
N LYS A 136 9.84 3.86 20.24
CA LYS A 136 9.56 4.39 18.89
C LYS A 136 8.07 4.69 18.64
N ALA A 137 7.22 4.51 19.65
CA ALA A 137 5.84 4.94 19.64
C ALA A 137 5.41 5.40 21.04
N TYR A 138 4.39 6.25 21.11
CA TYR A 138 3.82 6.76 22.35
C TYR A 138 2.32 7.01 22.20
N VAL A 139 1.59 6.90 23.30
CA VAL A 139 0.18 7.29 23.39
C VAL A 139 0.12 8.80 23.56
N ASP A 140 -0.70 9.47 22.77
CA ASP A 140 -0.92 10.91 22.78
C ASP A 140 -2.36 11.21 23.20
N ASP A 141 -2.53 12.10 24.18
CA ASP A 141 -3.84 12.53 24.71
C ASP A 141 -4.27 13.89 24.12
N LEU A 142 -3.49 14.45 23.19
CA LEU A 142 -3.90 15.62 22.43
C LEU A 142 -5.10 15.28 21.53
N SER A 143 -6.05 16.21 21.45
CA SER A 143 -7.15 16.15 20.50
C SER A 143 -6.64 16.20 19.06
N ALA A 144 -7.46 15.78 18.10
CA ALA A 144 -7.11 15.84 16.68
C ALA A 144 -6.77 17.27 16.20
N GLU A 145 -7.43 18.29 16.77
CA GLU A 145 -7.15 19.70 16.46
C GLU A 145 -5.79 20.13 17.02
N GLU A 146 -5.49 19.77 18.27
CA GLU A 146 -4.19 20.06 18.89
C GLU A 146 -3.06 19.30 18.18
N ILE A 147 -3.26 18.04 17.78
CA ILE A 147 -2.27 17.29 16.98
C ILE A 147 -1.97 18.05 15.67
N ARG A 148 -3.01 18.53 14.97
CA ARG A 148 -2.85 19.31 13.73
C ARG A 148 -2.04 20.58 13.97
N GLU A 149 -2.32 21.31 15.05
CA GLU A 149 -1.56 22.50 15.43
C GLU A 149 -0.11 22.16 15.79
N HIS A 150 0.11 21.09 16.55
CA HIS A 150 1.45 20.63 16.95
C HIS A 150 2.29 20.15 15.76
N ARG A 151 1.66 19.62 14.69
CA ARG A 151 2.39 19.24 13.47
C ARG A 151 2.94 20.43 12.69
N GLY A 152 2.55 21.67 13.00
CA GLY A 152 3.04 22.87 12.32
C GLY A 152 2.59 22.93 10.86
N SER A 153 3.42 23.50 9.99
CA SER A 153 3.10 23.67 8.56
C SER A 153 4.28 23.32 7.66
N LEU A 154 4.12 23.47 6.34
CA LEU A 154 5.23 23.36 5.38
C LEU A 154 6.32 24.42 5.58
N LYS A 155 6.04 25.49 6.33
CA LYS A 155 6.98 26.59 6.61
C LYS A 155 7.50 26.59 8.04
N GLU A 156 6.73 26.01 8.97
CA GLU A 156 7.03 26.04 10.40
C GLU A 156 7.21 24.61 10.92
N PRO A 157 8.30 24.31 11.67
CA PRO A 157 8.51 22.99 12.23
C PRO A 157 7.40 22.66 13.23
N GLY A 158 7.15 21.36 13.42
CA GLY A 158 6.25 20.89 14.46
C GLY A 158 6.86 21.05 15.86
N ARG A 159 6.00 20.96 16.87
CA ARG A 159 6.36 20.96 18.29
C ARG A 159 5.96 19.64 18.92
N GLU A 160 6.81 19.10 19.78
CA GLU A 160 6.53 17.85 20.47
C GLU A 160 5.21 17.92 21.26
N SER A 161 4.48 16.80 21.29
CA SER A 161 3.39 16.64 22.25
C SER A 161 3.97 16.63 23.68
N PRO A 162 3.27 17.21 24.68
CA PRO A 162 3.63 17.02 26.09
C PRO A 162 3.74 15.54 26.51
N TRP A 163 3.06 14.65 25.78
CA TRP A 163 3.00 13.21 26.04
C TRP A 163 4.07 12.40 25.30
N ARG A 164 4.89 13.04 24.45
CA ARG A 164 5.90 12.36 23.60
C ARG A 164 6.94 11.57 24.40
N ASN A 165 7.26 12.06 25.59
CA ASN A 165 8.31 11.53 26.45
C ASN A 165 7.77 10.70 27.63
N ARG A 166 6.53 10.18 27.52
CA ARG A 166 6.04 9.12 28.41
C ARG A 166 7.00 7.93 28.45
N THR A 167 7.05 7.26 29.59
CA THR A 167 7.87 6.05 29.76
C THR A 167 7.34 4.91 28.89
N VAL A 168 8.19 3.91 28.62
CA VAL A 168 7.77 2.70 27.88
C VAL A 168 6.65 2.00 28.63
N GLU A 169 6.77 1.89 29.96
CA GLU A 169 5.81 1.25 30.84
C GLU A 169 4.44 1.93 30.80
N GLU A 170 4.41 3.27 30.87
CA GLU A 170 3.18 4.05 30.77
C GLU A 170 2.51 3.90 29.39
N ASN A 171 3.29 3.94 28.31
CA ASN A 171 2.75 3.77 26.96
C ASN A 171 2.17 2.37 26.74
N LEU A 172 2.82 1.33 27.26
CA LEU A 172 2.30 -0.05 27.19
C LEU A 172 1.00 -0.21 27.97
N ASP A 173 0.93 0.30 29.21
CA ASP A 173 -0.30 0.27 30.01
C ASP A 173 -1.45 0.96 29.27
N LEU A 174 -1.22 2.20 28.82
CA LEU A 174 -2.24 2.99 28.12
C LEU A 174 -2.69 2.31 26.83
N PHE A 175 -1.78 1.78 26.01
CA PHE A 175 -2.15 1.15 24.75
C PHE A 175 -2.96 -0.15 24.96
N VAL A 176 -2.61 -0.95 25.97
CA VAL A 176 -3.41 -2.12 26.37
C VAL A 176 -4.81 -1.71 26.84
N ARG A 177 -4.93 -0.61 27.57
CA ARG A 177 -6.22 -0.08 28.04
C ARG A 177 -7.06 0.53 26.91
N MET A 178 -6.41 1.14 25.91
CA MET A 178 -7.08 1.54 24.67
C MET A 178 -7.69 0.33 23.96
N ARG A 179 -6.96 -0.79 23.85
CA ARG A 179 -7.46 -2.05 23.28
C ARG A 179 -8.63 -2.65 24.08
N LYS A 180 -8.67 -2.44 25.41
CA LYS A 180 -9.76 -2.88 26.29
C LYS A 180 -11.01 -2.00 26.23
N GLY A 181 -10.98 -0.89 25.47
CA GLY A 181 -12.13 0.02 25.35
C GLY A 181 -12.34 0.92 26.57
N GLU A 182 -11.29 1.20 27.34
CA GLU A 182 -11.41 2.04 28.55
C GLU A 182 -11.60 3.54 28.26
N PHE A 183 -11.39 3.97 27.01
CA PHE A 183 -11.37 5.39 26.61
C PHE A 183 -12.30 5.61 25.43
N GLY A 184 -12.86 6.81 25.29
CA GLY A 184 -13.77 7.16 24.21
C GLY A 184 -13.11 7.34 22.84
N ASP A 185 -13.94 7.37 21.80
CA ASP A 185 -13.52 7.70 20.43
C ASP A 185 -12.73 9.02 20.38
N GLY A 186 -11.52 8.97 19.82
CA GLY A 186 -10.66 10.14 19.68
C GLY A 186 -10.08 10.70 20.99
N GLU A 187 -10.33 10.07 22.14
CA GLU A 187 -9.76 10.51 23.43
C GLU A 187 -8.24 10.33 23.47
N ARG A 188 -7.75 9.26 22.82
CA ARG A 188 -6.31 8.95 22.68
C ARG A 188 -6.01 8.36 21.32
N VAL A 189 -4.77 8.55 20.89
CA VAL A 189 -4.20 7.91 19.71
C VAL A 189 -2.82 7.36 20.04
N LEU A 190 -2.37 6.36 19.28
CA LEU A 190 -0.96 5.97 19.29
C LEU A 190 -0.25 6.65 18.12
N ARG A 191 0.89 7.28 18.39
CA ARG A 191 1.71 7.94 17.37
C ARG A 191 3.08 7.28 17.29
N ALA A 192 3.61 7.17 16.07
CA ALA A 192 5.01 6.85 15.88
C ALA A 192 5.88 8.02 16.39
N LYS A 193 7.06 7.73 16.93
CA LYS A 193 8.04 8.72 17.39
C LYS A 193 9.15 8.81 16.35
N ILE A 194 9.10 9.84 15.51
CA ILE A 194 10.01 10.02 14.38
C ILE A 194 10.69 11.40 14.54
N ASP A 195 10.24 12.42 13.81
CA ASP A 195 10.87 13.74 13.81
C ASP A 195 9.83 14.86 13.58
N MET A 196 9.53 15.59 14.65
CA MET A 196 8.59 16.72 14.60
C MET A 196 9.10 17.90 13.77
N ALA A 197 10.41 18.00 13.51
CA ALA A 197 11.00 19.04 12.68
C ALA A 197 11.18 18.64 11.21
N SER A 198 10.78 17.42 10.83
CA SER A 198 10.99 16.91 9.47
C SER A 198 10.36 17.84 8.41
N PRO A 199 11.02 18.05 7.26
CA PRO A 199 10.39 18.76 6.14
C PRO A 199 9.22 17.96 5.54
N ASN A 200 9.20 16.64 5.72
CA ASN A 200 8.08 15.80 5.33
C ASN A 200 7.06 15.74 6.49
N LEU A 201 5.85 16.27 6.26
CA LEU A 201 4.79 16.28 7.26
C LEU A 201 4.41 14.87 7.73
N ASN A 202 4.53 13.85 6.88
CA ASN A 202 4.19 12.46 7.21
C ASN A 202 5.16 11.86 8.24
N LEU A 203 6.37 12.41 8.37
CA LEU A 203 7.35 12.00 9.37
C LEU A 203 7.22 12.76 10.70
N ARG A 204 6.25 13.69 10.82
CA ARG A 204 5.98 14.43 12.06
C ARG A 204 5.06 13.65 12.98
N ASP A 205 5.63 12.61 13.59
CA ASP A 205 4.98 11.66 14.50
C ASP A 205 3.57 11.26 14.02
N PRO A 206 3.43 10.51 12.92
CA PRO A 206 2.13 10.15 12.37
C PRO A 206 1.32 9.30 13.36
N VAL A 207 -0.01 9.46 13.32
CA VAL A 207 -0.93 8.57 14.04
C VAL A 207 -0.88 7.19 13.39
N ILE A 208 -0.70 6.14 14.21
CA ILE A 208 -0.63 4.75 13.75
C ILE A 208 -1.78 3.90 14.29
N TYR A 209 -2.44 4.31 15.39
CA TYR A 209 -3.70 3.75 15.86
C TYR A 209 -4.65 4.83 16.35
N ARG A 210 -5.96 4.60 16.15
CA ARG A 210 -7.05 5.41 16.70
C ARG A 210 -8.07 4.53 17.43
N ILE A 211 -8.76 5.11 18.40
CA ILE A 211 -9.91 4.49 19.05
C ILE A 211 -11.16 4.74 18.21
N ARG A 212 -11.94 3.68 17.98
CA ARG A 212 -13.22 3.71 17.28
C ARG A 212 -14.10 2.56 17.78
N HIS A 213 -15.20 2.86 18.44
CA HIS A 213 -16.19 1.87 18.86
C HIS A 213 -17.19 1.64 17.73
N ALA A 214 -16.84 0.75 16.80
CA ALA A 214 -17.71 0.34 15.70
C ALA A 214 -17.44 -1.11 15.35
N SER A 215 -18.49 -1.88 15.07
CA SER A 215 -18.34 -3.28 14.66
C SER A 215 -17.66 -3.37 13.29
N HIS A 216 -16.65 -4.23 13.18
CA HIS A 216 -15.98 -4.53 11.92
C HIS A 216 -16.71 -5.65 11.17
N HIS A 217 -16.84 -5.54 9.85
CA HIS A 217 -17.60 -6.51 9.04
C HIS A 217 -17.06 -7.96 9.13
N ARG A 218 -15.76 -8.13 9.44
CA ARG A 218 -15.12 -9.45 9.65
C ARG A 218 -14.79 -9.80 11.09
N THR A 219 -14.37 -8.83 11.88
CA THR A 219 -13.84 -9.08 13.24
C THR A 219 -14.84 -8.72 14.33
N GLY A 220 -16.05 -8.27 13.95
CA GLY A 220 -17.12 -7.90 14.86
C GLY A 220 -16.66 -6.84 15.87
N ASP A 221 -16.95 -7.08 17.14
CA ASP A 221 -16.61 -6.19 18.26
C ASP A 221 -15.32 -6.61 18.97
N ALA A 222 -14.48 -7.46 18.35
CA ALA A 222 -13.22 -7.90 18.96
C ALA A 222 -12.19 -6.78 19.11
N TRP A 223 -12.38 -5.67 18.38
CA TRP A 223 -11.48 -4.53 18.34
C TRP A 223 -12.25 -3.22 18.55
N CYS A 224 -11.64 -2.29 19.29
CA CYS A 224 -12.07 -0.90 19.42
C CYS A 224 -10.93 0.09 19.13
N ILE A 225 -9.77 -0.44 18.74
CA ILE A 225 -8.65 0.32 18.21
C ILE A 225 -8.33 -0.21 16.82
N TYR A 226 -8.13 0.70 15.88
CA TYR A 226 -7.88 0.35 14.48
C TYR A 226 -6.59 1.01 14.01
N PRO A 227 -5.70 0.26 13.33
CA PRO A 227 -4.49 0.81 12.78
C PRO A 227 -4.82 1.76 11.61
N MET A 228 -3.97 2.76 11.40
CA MET A 228 -4.11 3.69 10.28
C MET A 228 -3.60 3.07 8.98
N TYR A 229 -4.10 3.56 7.83
CA TYR A 229 -3.71 3.12 6.49
C TYR A 229 -2.18 3.03 6.30
N ASP A 230 -1.47 4.14 6.53
CA ASP A 230 0.00 4.20 6.31
C ASP A 230 0.77 3.15 7.12
N TYR A 231 0.24 2.78 8.29
CA TYR A 231 0.85 1.78 9.17
C TYR A 231 0.52 0.35 8.73
N THR A 232 -0.75 0.09 8.43
CA THR A 232 -1.22 -1.23 8.00
C THR A 232 -0.65 -1.62 6.66
N HIS A 233 -0.65 -0.71 5.68
CA HIS A 233 -0.32 -1.00 4.30
C HIS A 233 1.08 -1.59 4.13
N ALA A 234 2.09 -0.96 4.76
CA ALA A 234 3.47 -1.43 4.72
C ALA A 234 3.66 -2.76 5.47
N ILE A 235 2.98 -2.96 6.60
CA ILE A 235 3.07 -4.19 7.39
C ILE A 235 2.41 -5.36 6.64
N SER A 236 1.23 -5.14 6.06
CA SER A 236 0.55 -6.13 5.23
C SER A 236 1.42 -6.57 4.05
N ASP A 237 2.08 -5.63 3.37
CA ASP A 237 3.02 -5.94 2.29
C ASP A 237 4.20 -6.79 2.78
N ALA A 238 4.73 -6.51 3.97
CA ALA A 238 5.82 -7.29 4.56
C ALA A 238 5.37 -8.70 4.96
N ILE A 239 4.18 -8.85 5.56
CA ILE A 239 3.57 -10.14 5.95
C ILE A 239 3.34 -11.01 4.71
N GLU A 240 2.85 -10.41 3.63
CA GLU A 240 2.56 -11.10 2.38
C GLU A 240 3.78 -11.32 1.47
N HIS A 241 4.94 -10.81 1.89
CA HIS A 241 6.19 -10.85 1.14
C HIS A 241 6.07 -10.24 -0.27
N ILE A 242 5.37 -9.11 -0.36
CA ILE A 242 5.30 -8.28 -1.55
C ILE A 242 6.69 -7.73 -1.86
N THR A 243 7.13 -7.88 -3.11
CA THR A 243 8.44 -7.36 -3.54
C THR A 243 8.32 -5.98 -4.19
N HIS A 244 7.21 -5.72 -4.88
CA HIS A 244 6.96 -4.45 -5.56
C HIS A 244 5.58 -3.92 -5.18
N SER A 245 5.56 -3.00 -4.21
CA SER A 245 4.36 -2.33 -3.73
C SER A 245 4.01 -1.15 -4.64
N LEU A 246 3.07 -1.36 -5.56
CA LEU A 246 2.69 -0.34 -6.55
C LEU A 246 1.51 0.49 -6.03
N CYS A 247 1.69 1.81 -5.99
CA CYS A 247 0.66 2.78 -5.60
C CYS A 247 0.63 3.97 -6.59
N THR A 248 -0.33 4.86 -6.42
CA THR A 248 -0.46 6.08 -7.21
C THR A 248 0.37 7.22 -6.59
N LEU A 249 0.52 8.34 -7.31
CA LEU A 249 1.40 9.45 -6.92
C LEU A 249 0.93 10.21 -5.67
N GLU A 250 -0.31 10.01 -5.24
CA GLU A 250 -0.85 10.60 -4.02
C GLU A 250 -0.12 10.14 -2.74
N PHE A 251 0.70 9.09 -2.83
CA PHE A 251 1.49 8.53 -1.73
C PHE A 251 3.01 8.81 -1.83
N GLU A 252 3.44 9.75 -2.69
CA GLU A 252 4.83 10.24 -2.78
C GLU A 252 5.24 11.09 -1.55
#